data_AF-A0A2P8H7B0-F1
#
_entry.id   AF-A0A2P8H7B0-F1
#
_cell.length_a   1.000
_cell.length_b   1.000
_cell.length_c   1.000
_cell.angle_alpha   90.00
_cell.angle_beta   90.00
_cell.angle_gamma   90.00
#
_symmetry.space_group_name_H-M   'P 1'
#
loop_
_entity.id
_entity.type
_entity.pdbx_description
1 polymer ?
#
loop_
_entity_poly.entity_id
_entity_poly.type
_entity_poly.pdbx_seq_one_letter_code
_entity_poly.pdbx_strand_id
1 'polypeptide(L)'
;MAAVLIFASILVPIITALVEMIKKTVDLRVNFISVLAFLVGLIIGLAAFPFTDLDSINRLWAGGLAGLAATGLYEVVKQRENKPKGGDE
;
A
#
# COMPACT_ATOMS: atom_id res chain seq x y z
N MET A 1 -8.79 1.78 -18.21
CA MET A 1 -7.42 1.92 -17.67
C MET A 1 -7.29 3.11 -16.74
N ALA A 2 -7.69 4.33 -17.13
CA ALA A 2 -7.62 5.51 -16.25
C ALA A 2 -8.29 5.30 -14.87
N ALA A 3 -9.48 4.68 -14.85
CA ALA A 3 -10.20 4.36 -13.62
C ALA A 3 -9.42 3.41 -12.66
N VAL A 4 -8.58 2.51 -13.19
CA VAL A 4 -7.74 1.60 -12.39
C VAL A 4 -6.69 2.39 -11.62
N LEU A 5 -6.02 3.33 -12.30
CA LEU A 5 -4.97 4.14 -11.70
C LEU A 5 -5.54 5.17 -10.71
N ILE A 6 -6.69 5.76 -11.01
CA ILE A 6 -7.40 6.67 -10.10
C ILE A 6 -7.80 5.90 -8.83
N PHE A 7 -8.42 4.73 -8.99
CA PHE A 7 -8.81 3.90 -7.85
C PHE A 7 -7.59 3.45 -7.04
N ALA A 8 -6.51 3.04 -7.70
CA ALA A 8 -5.26 2.66 -7.04
C ALA A 8 -4.71 3.83 -6.19
N SER A 9 -4.68 5.04 -6.74
CA SER A 9 -4.15 6.23 -6.05
C SER A 9 -4.91 6.56 -4.76
N ILE A 10 -6.22 6.34 -4.76
CA ILE A 10 -7.07 6.50 -3.57
C ILE A 10 -6.81 5.37 -2.55
N LEU A 11 -6.54 4.15 -3.02
CA LEU A 11 -6.26 3.00 -2.16
C LEU A 11 -4.88 3.05 -1.49
N VAL A 12 -3.86 3.67 -2.12
CA VAL A 12 -2.48 3.72 -1.57
C VAL A 12 -2.42 4.15 -0.09
N PRO A 13 -2.97 5.31 0.33
CA PRO A 13 -2.89 5.72 1.73
C PRO A 13 -3.64 4.76 2.67
N ILE A 14 -4.75 4.17 2.20
CA ILE A 14 -5.56 3.21 2.98
C ILE A 14 -4.76 1.93 3.21
N ILE A 15 -4.17 1.37 2.15
CA ILE A 15 -3.34 0.15 2.25
C ILE A 15 -2.10 0.42 3.09
N THR A 16 -1.45 1.58 2.92
CA THR A 16 -0.27 1.96 3.72
C THR A 16 -0.59 1.95 5.21
N ALA A 17 -1.71 2.57 5.61
CA ALA A 17 -2.15 2.61 7.01
C ALA A 17 -2.46 1.21 7.57
N LEU A 18 -3.12 0.35 6.78
CA LEU A 18 -3.44 -1.02 7.19
C LEU A 18 -2.20 -1.89 7.33
N VAL A 19 -1.24 -1.78 6.41
CA VAL A 19 0.04 -2.49 6.48
C VAL A 19 0.82 -2.05 7.70
N GLU A 20 0.85 -0.75 8.00
CA GLU A 20 1.49 -0.22 9.20
C GLU A 20 0.83 -0.75 10.48
N MET A 21 -0.51 -0.81 10.51
CA MET A 21 -1.26 -1.38 11.63
C MET A 21 -0.90 -2.85 11.86
N ILE A 22 -0.96 -3.68 10.82
CA ILE A 22 -0.64 -5.12 10.91
C ILE A 22 0.79 -5.32 11.39
N LYS A 23 1.74 -4.54 10.85
CA LYS A 23 3.15 -4.61 11.23
C LYS A 23 3.41 -4.13 12.66
N LYS A 24 2.56 -3.27 13.23
CA LYS A 24 2.63 -2.90 14.66
C LYS A 24 2.03 -3.98 15.56
N THR A 25 1.03 -4.71 15.08
CA THR A 25 0.38 -5.81 15.83
C THR A 25 1.21 -7.09 15.83
N VAL A 26 1.87 -7.38 14.72
CA VAL A 26 2.67 -8.59 14.53
C VAL A 26 4.10 -8.11 14.25
N ASP A 27 5.08 -8.46 15.09
CA ASP A 27 6.48 -8.02 14.95
C ASP A 27 7.11 -8.61 13.67
N LEU A 28 6.81 -7.97 12.54
CA LEU A 28 7.15 -8.45 11.21
C LEU A 28 8.44 -7.80 10.72
N ARG A 29 9.32 -8.66 10.20
CA ARG A 29 10.54 -8.22 9.53
C ARG A 29 10.20 -7.36 8.31
N VAL A 30 10.96 -6.28 8.15
CA VAL A 30 10.79 -5.28 7.07
C VAL A 30 10.73 -5.88 5.66
N ASN A 31 11.39 -7.02 5.43
CA ASN A 31 11.42 -7.70 4.13
C ASN A 31 10.05 -8.26 3.68
N PHE A 32 9.13 -8.51 4.62
CA PHE A 32 7.80 -9.04 4.31
C PHE A 32 6.74 -7.96 4.11
N ILE A 33 7.07 -6.69 4.34
CA ILE A 33 6.14 -5.57 4.19
C ILE A 33 5.62 -5.51 2.75
N SER A 34 6.49 -5.78 1.77
CA SER A 34 6.10 -5.74 0.36
C SER A 34 5.11 -6.81 -0.04
N VAL A 35 5.33 -8.04 0.42
CA VAL A 35 4.40 -9.15 0.21
C VAL A 35 3.08 -8.91 0.94
N LEU A 36 3.15 -8.43 2.18
CA LEU A 36 1.97 -8.11 2.97
C LEU A 36 1.11 -7.03 2.31
N ALA A 37 1.72 -5.93 1.87
CA ALA A 37 1.00 -4.84 1.22
C ALA A 37 0.37 -5.28 -0.11
N PHE A 38 1.04 -6.13 -0.89
CA PHE A 38 0.45 -6.69 -2.10
C PHE A 38 -0.76 -7.57 -1.80
N LEU A 39 -0.67 -8.45 -0.80
CA LEU A 39 -1.80 -9.30 -0.37
C LEU A 39 -2.97 -8.47 0.16
N VAL A 40 -2.70 -7.49 1.03
CA VAL A 40 -3.72 -6.55 1.54
C VAL A 40 -4.36 -5.79 0.37
N GLY A 41 -3.56 -5.31 -0.59
CA GLY A 41 -4.04 -4.63 -1.78
C GLY A 41 -4.96 -5.49 -2.63
N LEU A 42 -4.62 -6.77 -2.86
CA LEU A 42 -5.47 -7.71 -3.59
C LEU A 42 -6.79 -7.98 -2.86
N ILE A 43 -6.74 -8.21 -1.55
CA ILE A 43 -7.94 -8.46 -0.74
C ILE A 43 -8.87 -7.25 -0.76
N ILE A 44 -8.32 -6.04 -0.61
CA ILE A 44 -9.10 -4.80 -0.66
C ILE A 44 -9.64 -4.53 -2.06
N GLY A 45 -8.84 -4.74 -3.10
CA GLY A 45 -9.30 -4.64 -4.49
C GLY A 45 -10.48 -5.56 -4.77
N LEU A 46 -10.44 -6.81 -4.29
CA LEU A 46 -11.54 -7.75 -4.42
C LEU A 46 -12.76 -7.37 -3.58
N ALA A 47 -12.54 -6.95 -2.33
CA ALA A 47 -13.60 -6.53 -1.40
C ALA A 47 -14.26 -5.20 -1.81
N ALA A 48 -13.64 -4.43 -2.71
CA ALA A 48 -14.18 -3.17 -3.22
C ALA A 48 -15.37 -3.32 -4.18
N PHE A 49 -15.93 -4.53 -4.32
CA PHE A 49 -17.05 -4.78 -5.23
C PHE A 49 -18.27 -3.87 -5.07
N PRO A 50 -18.67 -3.42 -3.86
CA PRO A 50 -19.87 -2.59 -3.72
C PRO A 50 -19.58 -1.10 -3.94
N PHE A 51 -18.30 -0.71 -4.08
CA PHE A 51 -17.89 0.69 -4.14
C PHE A 51 -17.52 1.16 -5.56
N THR A 52 -17.40 0.26 -6.52
CA THR A 52 -16.98 0.59 -7.89
C THR A 52 -17.60 -0.37 -8.90
N ASP A 53 -17.86 0.07 -10.12
CA ASP A 53 -18.33 -0.76 -11.24
C ASP A 53 -17.19 -1.39 -12.07
N LEU A 54 -15.93 -1.24 -11.63
CA LEU A 54 -14.78 -1.83 -12.34
C LEU A 54 -14.92 -3.35 -12.50
N ASP A 55 -14.46 -3.91 -13.61
CA ASP A 55 -14.37 -5.36 -13.75
C ASP A 55 -13.49 -5.97 -12.65
N SER A 56 -13.83 -7.18 -12.17
CA SER A 56 -13.10 -7.87 -11.10
C SER A 56 -11.59 -7.96 -11.36
N ILE A 57 -11.19 -8.19 -12.61
CA ILE A 57 -9.76 -8.25 -13.00
C ILE A 57 -9.11 -6.87 -12.81
N ASN A 58 -9.78 -5.80 -13.25
CA ASN A 58 -9.29 -4.44 -13.14
C ASN A 58 -9.20 -3.96 -11.68
N ARG A 59 -10.11 -4.43 -10.81
CA ARG A 59 -10.05 -4.13 -9.37
C ARG A 59 -8.88 -4.83 -8.68
N LEU A 60 -8.61 -6.08 -9.02
CA LEU A 60 -7.44 -6.80 -8.52
C LEU A 60 -6.15 -6.10 -8.95
N TRP A 61 -6.06 -5.67 -10.21
CA TRP A 61 -4.92 -4.88 -10.67
C TRP A 61 -4.80 -3.54 -9.94
N ALA A 62 -5.89 -2.81 -9.74
CA ALA A 62 -5.86 -1.56 -9.00
C ALA A 62 -5.41 -1.76 -7.55
N GLY A 63 -5.93 -2.79 -6.88
CA GLY A 63 -5.56 -3.14 -5.51
C GLY A 63 -4.11 -3.61 -5.38
N GLY A 64 -3.65 -4.48 -6.29
CA GLY A 64 -2.28 -4.96 -6.32
C GLY A 64 -1.27 -3.84 -6.59
N LEU A 65 -1.55 -2.97 -7.58
CA LEU A 65 -0.71 -1.81 -7.89
C LEU A 65 -0.69 -0.81 -6.72
N ALA A 66 -1.83 -0.56 -6.08
CA ALA A 66 -1.90 0.29 -4.91
C ALA A 66 -1.14 -0.31 -3.72
N GLY A 67 -1.18 -1.64 -3.56
CA GLY A 67 -0.41 -2.35 -2.54
C GLY A 67 1.09 -2.21 -2.74
N LEU A 68 1.59 -2.38 -3.96
CA LEU A 68 3.00 -2.16 -4.28
C LEU A 68 3.40 -0.67 -4.20
N ALA A 69 2.52 0.25 -4.58
CA ALA A 69 2.78 1.68 -4.41
C ALA A 69 2.84 2.08 -2.93
N ALA A 70 2.03 1.44 -2.07
CA ALA A 70 2.05 1.63 -0.63
C ALA A 70 3.39 1.21 0.00
N THR A 71 4.09 0.20 -0.56
CA THR A 71 5.40 -0.23 -0.04
C THR A 71 6.47 0.78 -0.34
N GLY A 72 6.48 1.31 -1.57
CA GLY A 72 7.38 2.39 -1.95
C GLY A 72 7.15 3.64 -1.08
N LEU A 73 5.88 3.99 -0.84
CA LEU A 73 5.54 5.10 0.06
C LEU A 73 6.02 4.83 1.50
N TYR A 74 5.78 3.62 2.02
CA TYR A 74 6.20 3.20 3.35
C TYR A 74 7.73 3.29 3.53
N GLU A 75 8.49 2.78 2.57
CA GLU A 75 9.95 2.82 2.60
C GLU A 75 10.49 4.25 2.56
N VAL A 76 9.92 5.11 1.70
CA VAL A 76 10.31 6.54 1.63
C VAL A 76 10.07 7.25 2.96
N VAL A 77 8.91 7.04 3.58
CA VAL A 77 8.57 7.65 4.87
C VAL A 77 9.53 7.16 5.96
N LYS A 78 9.76 5.85 6.03
CA LYS A 78 10.68 5.26 7.00
C LYS A 78 12.13 5.71 6.81
N GLN A 79 12.59 5.87 5.57
CA GLN A 79 13.96 6.34 5.30
C GLN A 79 14.16 7.78 5.78
N ARG A 80 13.13 8.63 5.72
CA ARG A 80 13.18 10.00 6.28
C ARG A 80 13.30 10.01 7.81
N GLU A 81 12.66 9.07 8.49
CA GLU A 81 12.74 8.94 9.96
C GLU A 81 14.14 8.50 10.43
N ASN A 82 14.82 7.65 9.66
CA ASN A 82 16.15 7.13 10.00
C ASN A 82 17.30 8.03 9.56
N LYS A 83 17.04 9.12 8.81
CA LYS A 83 18.09 10.08 8.48
C LYS A 83 18.35 10.94 9.72
N PRO A 84 19.55 10.88 10.34
CA PRO A 84 19.86 11.82 11.42
C PRO A 84 19.69 13.23 10.84
N LYS A 85 18.94 14.09 11.56
CA LYS A 85 18.92 15.53 11.25
C LYS A 85 20.37 15.96 11.14
N GLY A 86 20.72 16.55 9.98
CA GLY A 86 22.08 16.97 9.70
C GLY A 86 22.64 17.76 10.89
N GLY A 87 23.81 17.32 11.35
CA GLY A 87 24.80 18.28 11.81
C GLY A 87 25.15 19.13 10.60
N ASP A 88 24.65 20.35 10.61
CA ASP A 88 25.09 21.40 9.72
C ASP A 88 26.42 21.92 10.32
N GLU A 89 27.55 21.51 9.74
CA GLU A 89 28.86 22.18 9.88
C GLU A 89 28.98 23.29 8.83
#